data_AF-A0A955H1G9-F1
#
_entry.id   AF-A0A955H1G9-F1
#
_cell.length_a   1.000
_cell.length_b   1.000
_cell.length_c   1.000
_cell.angle_alpha   90.00
_cell.angle_beta   90.00
_cell.angle_gamma   90.00
#
_symmetry.space_group_name_H-M   'P 1'
#
loop_
_entity.id
_entity.type
_entity.pdbx_description
1 polymer ?
#
loop_
_entity_poly.entity_id
_entity_poly.type
_entity_poly.pdbx_seq_one_letter_code
_entity_poly.pdbx_strand_id
1 'polypeptide(L)'
;MEDKYREDLNNISQNMGEGPQEAPGVSNQFHSSLKTIHTYADDMARAVKDKQGSVLKIAMAEEEKRREEYENFNPSSKRNVAYIVATFFVLVVTVGLVVFILAKNNQEAKIPDNYEAPSRFNILLADEVKDIYVPSLQKDQVYGLIESVFQEEGSVRGALTLYPIVYEQTDIQASSVEFLESINSEVSAQFKRVLSPIFDVGVYHEDAPERFFLFATTNFDTSFSAMLKWEATMYQEFAPFFGLPTKDAQGNSLGNPIFGDRLIANRDARIVIDREGNIIFLYSLLDQAHILITDNPETMQTVVERLNYR
;
A
#
# COMPACT_ATOMS: atom_id res chain seq x y z
N MET A 1 81.47 -14.97 -7.13
CA MET A 1 80.61 -15.73 -8.05
C MET A 1 79.52 -14.78 -8.55
N GLU A 2 79.88 -13.68 -9.23
CA GLU A 2 80.67 -13.66 -10.50
C GLU A 2 79.93 -14.56 -11.51
N ASP A 3 79.50 -14.13 -12.69
CA ASP A 3 80.08 -13.22 -13.68
C ASP A 3 78.98 -13.12 -14.75
N LYS A 4 78.42 -11.96 -15.10
CA LYS A 4 78.95 -10.98 -16.06
C LYS A 4 80.00 -11.52 -17.04
N TYR A 5 79.71 -11.37 -18.33
CA TYR A 5 80.61 -11.49 -19.50
C TYR A 5 80.67 -12.82 -20.22
N ARG A 6 80.00 -12.85 -21.38
CA ARG A 6 80.43 -13.36 -22.69
C ARG A 6 79.18 -13.43 -23.59
N GLU A 7 79.15 -13.02 -24.85
CA GLU A 7 80.20 -12.65 -25.77
C GLU A 7 79.51 -11.97 -26.96
N ASP A 8 80.05 -10.82 -27.36
CA ASP A 8 79.82 -10.22 -28.65
C ASP A 8 80.19 -11.21 -29.76
N LEU A 9 79.28 -11.46 -30.70
CA LEU A 9 79.67 -11.96 -32.02
C LEU A 9 78.90 -11.22 -33.13
N ASN A 10 79.65 -10.33 -33.75
CA ASN A 10 79.81 -10.23 -35.20
C ASN A 10 78.63 -9.69 -36.01
N ASN A 11 78.66 -8.37 -36.04
CA ASN A 11 78.55 -7.50 -37.20
C ASN A 11 79.16 -8.07 -38.52
N ILE A 12 78.66 -7.50 -39.63
CA ILE A 12 79.24 -7.42 -40.99
C ILE A 12 78.92 -8.58 -41.97
N SER A 13 78.07 -8.30 -42.98
CA SER A 13 78.47 -8.18 -44.40
C SER A 13 77.25 -8.10 -45.33
N GLN A 14 77.12 -6.98 -46.06
CA GLN A 14 77.27 -6.87 -47.52
C GLN A 14 76.01 -7.29 -48.30
N ASN A 15 75.23 -6.37 -48.87
CA ASN A 15 75.49 -5.51 -50.04
C ASN A 15 75.52 -6.31 -51.35
N MET A 16 74.61 -6.00 -52.30
CA MET A 16 74.91 -5.76 -53.74
C MET A 16 73.67 -5.83 -54.65
N GLY A 17 73.70 -4.99 -55.71
CA GLY A 17 72.94 -5.11 -56.97
C GLY A 17 72.13 -3.85 -57.31
N GLU A 18 72.72 -2.75 -57.81
CA GLU A 18 73.04 -2.41 -59.23
C GLU A 18 71.77 -2.16 -60.10
N GLY A 19 71.59 -1.13 -60.94
CA GLY A 19 72.33 -0.01 -61.58
C GLY A 19 71.36 0.57 -62.66
N PRO A 20 71.74 1.27 -63.75
CA PRO A 20 72.73 2.34 -64.01
C PRO A 20 72.05 3.59 -64.72
N GLN A 21 72.52 4.85 -64.65
CA GLN A 21 73.54 5.61 -65.44
C GLN A 21 72.99 6.77 -66.31
N GLU A 22 73.89 7.73 -66.58
CA GLU A 22 73.93 8.85 -67.57
C GLU A 22 73.36 10.23 -67.17
N ALA A 23 73.89 11.42 -67.56
CA ALA A 23 75.20 12.05 -67.78
C ALA A 23 74.91 13.59 -68.03
N PRO A 24 75.78 14.49 -68.54
CA PRO A 24 76.38 15.61 -67.77
C PRO A 24 76.15 17.06 -68.29
N GLY A 25 76.54 18.07 -67.49
CA GLY A 25 77.11 19.38 -67.92
C GLY A 25 76.15 20.57 -68.19
N VAL A 26 76.46 21.86 -68.05
CA VAL A 26 77.64 22.68 -67.66
C VAL A 26 77.13 24.13 -67.36
N SER A 27 77.68 24.87 -66.38
CA SER A 27 78.27 26.23 -66.55
C SER A 27 78.44 27.11 -65.27
N ASN A 28 79.70 27.55 -65.05
CA ASN A 28 80.29 28.79 -64.49
C ASN A 28 79.65 29.57 -63.31
N GLN A 29 80.31 29.78 -62.15
CA GLN A 29 81.42 30.75 -61.82
C GLN A 29 81.02 32.24 -61.96
N PHE A 30 81.17 33.21 -61.03
CA PHE A 30 81.73 33.37 -59.67
C PHE A 30 81.18 34.70 -59.01
N HIS A 31 80.88 34.64 -57.69
CA HIS A 31 80.85 35.64 -56.58
C HIS A 31 80.64 37.17 -56.72
N SER A 32 79.74 37.72 -55.86
CA SER A 32 79.95 38.96 -55.07
C SER A 32 78.93 39.07 -53.90
N SER A 33 79.37 39.59 -52.75
CA SER A 33 78.71 39.63 -51.43
C SER A 33 78.14 41.01 -51.09
N LEU A 34 76.91 41.10 -50.56
CA LEU A 34 76.44 42.22 -49.71
C LEU A 34 75.30 41.77 -48.76
N LYS A 35 75.34 42.29 -47.52
CA LYS A 35 74.40 42.07 -46.40
C LYS A 35 73.05 42.76 -46.67
N THR A 36 71.97 41.99 -46.76
CA THR A 36 70.61 42.47 -46.99
C THR A 36 70.04 43.17 -45.74
N ILE A 37 69.49 44.38 -45.91
CA ILE A 37 68.76 45.08 -44.87
C ILE A 37 67.31 44.57 -44.90
N HIS A 38 66.85 44.00 -43.79
CA HIS A 38 65.47 43.58 -43.63
C HIS A 38 64.57 44.81 -43.50
N THR A 39 63.53 44.88 -44.32
CA THR A 39 62.52 45.95 -44.28
C THR A 39 61.22 45.39 -43.74
N TYR A 40 60.47 46.22 -43.01
CA TYR A 40 59.14 45.87 -42.49
C TYR A 40 58.17 45.38 -43.59
N ALA A 41 58.39 45.83 -44.83
CA ALA A 41 57.67 45.36 -46.01
C ALA A 41 57.99 43.90 -46.37
N ASP A 42 59.25 43.46 -46.21
CA ASP A 42 59.67 42.09 -46.47
C ASP A 42 59.20 41.13 -45.37
N ASP A 43 59.13 41.60 -44.11
CA ASP A 43 58.56 40.82 -43.00
C ASP A 43 57.03 40.70 -43.08
N MET A 44 56.31 41.72 -43.54
CA MET A 44 54.88 41.59 -43.83
C MET A 44 54.63 40.69 -45.06
N ALA A 45 55.46 40.79 -46.10
CA ALA A 45 55.36 39.92 -47.27
C ALA A 45 55.63 38.45 -46.92
N ARG A 46 56.61 38.16 -46.06
CA ARG A 46 56.87 36.81 -45.53
C ARG A 46 55.78 36.34 -44.59
N ALA A 47 55.28 37.19 -43.69
CA ALA A 47 54.18 36.82 -42.79
C ALA A 47 52.88 36.51 -43.56
N VAL A 48 52.58 37.23 -44.64
CA VAL A 48 51.45 36.92 -45.52
C VAL A 48 51.72 35.66 -46.32
N LYS A 49 52.93 35.47 -46.89
CA LYS A 49 53.32 34.29 -47.68
C LYS A 49 53.33 32.98 -46.87
N ASP A 50 53.83 33.02 -45.63
CA ASP A 50 53.84 31.86 -44.73
C ASP A 50 52.46 31.59 -44.10
N LYS A 51 51.60 32.62 -43.96
CA LYS A 51 50.26 32.49 -43.37
C LYS A 51 49.10 32.40 -44.38
N GLN A 52 49.35 32.34 -45.70
CA GLN A 52 48.26 32.11 -46.68
C GLN A 52 47.51 30.81 -46.38
N GLY A 53 48.23 29.77 -45.97
CA GLY A 53 47.62 28.53 -45.47
C GLY A 53 46.93 28.70 -44.12
N SER A 54 47.35 29.64 -43.28
CA SER A 54 46.79 29.87 -41.94
C SER A 54 45.48 30.65 -41.98
N VAL A 55 45.34 31.68 -42.82
CA VAL A 55 44.08 32.44 -42.95
C VAL A 55 43.00 31.57 -43.58
N LEU A 56 43.38 30.76 -44.59
CA LEU A 56 42.46 29.78 -45.18
C LEU A 56 42.09 28.67 -44.18
N LYS A 57 43.05 28.16 -43.40
CA LYS A 57 42.76 27.18 -42.32
C LYS A 57 41.90 27.75 -41.20
N ILE A 58 42.10 29.01 -40.83
CA ILE A 58 41.27 29.68 -39.81
C ILE A 58 39.87 29.91 -40.37
N ALA A 59 39.73 30.35 -41.62
CA ALA A 59 38.42 30.51 -42.26
C ALA A 59 37.70 29.15 -42.42
N MET A 60 38.42 28.09 -42.78
CA MET A 60 37.88 26.72 -42.86
C MET A 60 37.50 26.17 -41.48
N ALA A 61 38.33 26.38 -40.45
CA ALA A 61 38.03 25.95 -39.09
C ALA A 61 36.87 26.75 -38.47
N GLU A 62 36.74 28.04 -38.79
CA GLU A 62 35.62 28.88 -38.37
C GLU A 62 34.34 28.45 -39.10
N GLU A 63 34.39 28.12 -40.40
CA GLU A 63 33.24 27.59 -41.14
C GLU A 63 32.83 26.19 -40.67
N GLU A 64 33.79 25.34 -40.31
CA GLU A 64 33.55 24.01 -39.73
C GLU A 64 32.94 24.12 -38.34
N LYS A 65 33.48 24.97 -37.46
CA LYS A 65 32.88 25.26 -36.14
C LYS A 65 31.49 25.88 -36.26
N ARG A 66 31.28 26.78 -37.23
CA ARG A 66 29.96 27.36 -37.48
C ARG A 66 28.99 26.31 -38.01
N ARG A 67 29.44 25.39 -38.88
CA ARG A 67 28.66 24.23 -39.33
C ARG A 67 28.31 23.30 -38.18
N GLU A 68 29.24 23.02 -37.26
CA GLU A 68 28.97 22.23 -36.07
C GLU A 68 27.98 22.92 -35.12
N GLU A 69 28.09 24.24 -34.93
CA GLU A 69 27.12 25.02 -34.16
C GLU A 69 25.75 25.03 -34.83
N TYR A 70 25.69 25.16 -36.17
CA TYR A 70 24.44 25.06 -36.93
C TYR A 70 23.86 23.63 -36.94
N GLU A 71 24.67 22.57 -36.99
CA GLU A 71 24.21 21.18 -36.95
C GLU A 71 23.73 20.75 -35.56
N ASN A 72 24.35 21.28 -34.49
CA ASN A 72 23.94 21.01 -33.12
C ASN A 72 22.64 21.74 -32.75
N PHE A 73 22.38 22.93 -33.32
CA PHE A 73 21.14 23.69 -33.13
C PHE A 73 20.05 23.41 -34.17
N ASN A 74 20.33 22.63 -35.21
CA ASN A 74 19.33 22.28 -36.19
C ASN A 74 18.50 21.06 -35.73
N PRO A 75 17.18 21.21 -35.52
CA PRO A 75 16.31 20.09 -35.15
C PRO A 75 16.24 18.99 -36.22
N SER A 76 16.71 19.24 -37.46
CA SER A 76 16.75 18.25 -38.55
C SER A 76 18.06 17.46 -38.66
N SER A 77 19.00 17.59 -37.71
CA SER A 77 20.21 16.73 -37.69
C SER A 77 19.82 15.27 -37.40
N LYS A 78 20.38 14.31 -38.15
CA LYS A 78 20.04 12.88 -38.02
C LYS A 78 20.17 12.36 -36.59
N ARG A 79 21.11 12.92 -35.81
CA ARG A 79 21.34 12.56 -34.40
C ARG A 79 20.29 13.18 -33.48
N ASN A 80 19.92 14.44 -33.71
CA ASN A 80 18.87 15.13 -32.95
C ASN A 80 17.49 14.53 -33.23
N VAL A 81 17.20 14.17 -34.48
CA VAL A 81 15.99 13.43 -34.85
C VAL A 81 15.96 12.07 -34.16
N ALA A 82 17.08 11.35 -34.09
CA ALA A 82 17.14 10.08 -33.37
C ALA A 82 16.86 10.24 -31.87
N TYR A 83 17.38 11.30 -31.22
CA TYR A 83 17.06 11.60 -29.82
C TYR A 83 15.60 11.99 -29.62
N ILE A 84 15.03 12.83 -30.50
CA ILE A 84 13.61 13.21 -30.45
C ILE A 84 12.72 11.98 -30.59
N VAL A 85 13.03 11.08 -31.52
CA VAL A 85 12.29 9.82 -31.72
C VAL A 85 12.44 8.91 -30.50
N ALA A 86 13.63 8.79 -29.93
CA ALA A 86 13.86 7.98 -28.73
C ALA A 86 13.09 8.53 -27.52
N THR A 87 13.11 9.84 -27.28
CA THR A 87 12.35 10.48 -26.19
C THR A 87 10.84 10.32 -26.39
N PHE A 88 10.36 10.47 -27.62
CA PHE A 88 8.95 10.23 -27.94
C PHE A 88 8.55 8.77 -27.68
N PHE A 89 9.40 7.82 -28.06
CA PHE A 89 9.15 6.40 -27.81
C PHE A 89 9.08 6.06 -26.32
N VAL A 90 10.00 6.62 -25.51
CA VAL A 90 9.97 6.47 -24.05
C VAL A 90 8.66 7.03 -23.49
N LEU A 91 8.23 8.23 -23.93
CA LEU A 91 6.98 8.84 -23.49
C LEU A 91 5.77 7.96 -23.79
N VAL A 92 5.69 7.39 -24.99
CA VAL A 92 4.60 6.48 -25.38
C VAL A 92 4.60 5.20 -24.54
N VAL A 93 5.77 4.62 -24.27
CA VAL A 93 5.88 3.43 -23.41
C VAL A 93 5.48 3.75 -21.97
N THR A 94 5.89 4.89 -21.43
CA THR A 94 5.53 5.32 -20.07
C THR A 94 4.02 5.55 -19.94
N VAL A 95 3.40 6.25 -20.89
CA VAL A 95 1.94 6.45 -20.91
C VAL A 95 1.22 5.12 -21.06
N GLY A 96 1.70 4.23 -21.94
CA GLY A 96 1.16 2.88 -22.11
C GLY A 96 1.20 2.05 -20.83
N LEU A 97 2.31 2.12 -20.07
CA LEU A 97 2.44 1.45 -18.77
C LEU A 97 1.48 2.02 -17.73
N VAL A 98 1.34 3.35 -17.65
CA VAL A 98 0.40 4.00 -16.73
C VAL A 98 -1.04 3.60 -17.06
N VAL A 99 -1.43 3.65 -18.34
CA VAL A 99 -2.76 3.21 -18.79
C VAL A 99 -2.98 1.73 -18.52
N PHE A 100 -1.96 0.88 -18.74
CA PHE A 100 -2.04 -0.55 -18.45
C PHE A 100 -2.21 -0.84 -16.95
N ILE A 101 -1.50 -0.13 -16.08
CA ILE A 101 -1.64 -0.24 -14.62
C ILE A 101 -3.03 0.22 -14.17
N LEU A 102 -3.51 1.36 -14.67
CA LEU A 102 -4.85 1.87 -14.36
C LEU A 102 -5.96 0.95 -14.90
N ALA A 103 -5.78 0.37 -16.09
CA ALA A 103 -6.73 -0.58 -16.67
C ALA A 103 -6.76 -1.92 -15.93
N LYS A 104 -5.62 -2.38 -15.39
CA LYS A 104 -5.56 -3.58 -14.53
C LYS A 104 -6.20 -3.34 -13.16
N ASN A 105 -6.06 -2.12 -12.62
CA ASN A 105 -6.69 -1.74 -11.34
C ASN A 105 -8.21 -1.55 -11.45
N ASN A 106 -8.72 -1.27 -12.65
CA ASN A 106 -10.16 -1.13 -12.95
C ASN A 106 -10.78 -2.38 -13.56
N GLN A 107 -10.12 -3.54 -13.50
CA GLN A 107 -10.83 -4.79 -13.72
C GLN A 107 -11.73 -5.03 -12.51
N GLU A 108 -13.00 -4.66 -12.63
CA GLU A 108 -14.05 -5.28 -11.83
C GLU A 108 -13.78 -6.78 -11.85
N ALA A 109 -13.54 -7.35 -10.67
CA ALA A 109 -13.26 -8.77 -10.53
C ALA A 109 -14.35 -9.52 -11.31
N LYS A 110 -13.96 -10.29 -12.33
CA LYS A 110 -14.90 -11.16 -13.04
C LYS A 110 -15.37 -12.19 -12.02
N ILE A 111 -16.53 -11.91 -11.43
CA ILE A 111 -17.25 -12.83 -10.57
C ILE A 111 -17.52 -14.08 -11.43
N PRO A 112 -17.08 -15.29 -11.02
CA PRO A 112 -17.42 -16.51 -11.74
C PRO A 112 -18.93 -16.59 -11.95
N ASP A 113 -19.39 -17.09 -13.11
CA ASP A 113 -20.83 -17.29 -13.40
C ASP A 113 -21.54 -18.24 -12.41
N ASN A 114 -20.80 -18.81 -11.45
CA ASN A 114 -21.29 -19.60 -10.33
C ASN A 114 -20.76 -19.08 -8.97
N TYR A 115 -20.75 -17.76 -8.79
CA TYR A 115 -20.66 -17.17 -7.46
C TYR A 115 -22.07 -17.16 -6.87
N GLU A 116 -22.44 -18.25 -6.19
CA GLU A 116 -23.45 -18.13 -5.14
C GLU A 116 -22.85 -17.16 -4.14
N ALA A 117 -23.36 -15.92 -4.08
CA ALA A 117 -23.01 -15.01 -3.00
C ALA A 117 -23.15 -15.79 -1.69
N PRO A 118 -22.15 -15.77 -0.78
CA PRO A 118 -22.31 -16.43 0.50
C PRO A 118 -23.63 -15.95 1.08
N SER A 119 -24.50 -16.88 1.44
CA SER A 119 -25.78 -16.54 2.07
C SER A 119 -25.44 -15.92 3.41
N ARG A 120 -25.32 -14.59 3.45
CA ARG A 120 -25.13 -13.83 4.68
C ARG A 120 -26.46 -13.83 5.38
N PHE A 121 -26.47 -14.35 6.60
CA PHE A 121 -27.67 -14.39 7.40
C PHE A 121 -27.51 -13.36 8.51
N ASN A 122 -28.36 -12.34 8.49
CA ASN A 122 -28.44 -11.34 9.55
C ASN A 122 -29.81 -11.43 10.24
N ILE A 123 -29.83 -11.19 11.55
CA ILE A 123 -31.06 -11.16 12.35
C ILE A 123 -31.77 -9.81 12.18
N LEU A 124 -31.05 -8.71 12.01
CA LEU A 124 -31.60 -7.37 11.79
C LEU A 124 -31.50 -6.94 10.34
N LEU A 125 -32.44 -6.09 9.95
CA LEU A 125 -32.31 -5.26 8.76
C LEU A 125 -31.48 -4.02 9.12
N ALA A 126 -30.37 -3.85 8.43
CA ALA A 126 -29.42 -2.77 8.64
C ALA A 126 -29.48 -1.78 7.49
N ASP A 127 -29.09 -0.54 7.75
CA ASP A 127 -28.91 0.46 6.70
C ASP A 127 -27.62 0.17 5.92
N GLU A 128 -26.60 -0.31 6.63
CA GLU A 128 -25.33 -0.73 6.06
C GLU A 128 -24.89 -2.10 6.60
N VAL A 129 -24.22 -2.87 5.75
CA VAL A 129 -23.57 -4.13 6.13
C VAL A 129 -22.13 -4.07 5.66
N LYS A 130 -21.18 -4.12 6.59
CA LYS A 130 -19.74 -4.02 6.33
C LYS A 130 -19.05 -5.27 6.85
N ASP A 131 -18.48 -6.09 5.99
CA ASP A 131 -17.85 -7.33 6.45
C ASP A 131 -16.54 -7.08 7.19
N ILE A 132 -16.35 -7.87 8.23
CA ILE A 132 -15.09 -7.97 8.95
C ILE A 132 -14.38 -9.24 8.48
N TYR A 133 -13.38 -9.08 7.63
CA TYR A 133 -12.56 -10.18 7.13
C TYR A 133 -11.49 -10.57 8.15
N VAL A 134 -11.50 -11.83 8.59
CA VAL A 134 -10.52 -12.40 9.53
C VAL A 134 -9.72 -13.53 8.89
N PRO A 135 -8.37 -13.54 9.04
CA PRO A 135 -7.56 -14.69 8.65
C PRO A 135 -7.86 -15.92 9.50
N SER A 136 -8.12 -15.71 10.80
CA SER A 136 -8.52 -16.70 11.78
C SER A 136 -9.23 -16.06 12.97
N LEU A 137 -10.10 -16.79 13.66
CA LEU A 137 -10.79 -16.34 14.88
C LEU A 137 -9.93 -16.51 16.14
N GLN A 138 -8.78 -15.83 16.19
CA GLN A 138 -8.00 -15.73 17.41
C GLN A 138 -8.44 -14.52 18.23
N LYS A 139 -8.52 -14.67 19.55
CA LYS A 139 -8.99 -13.66 20.51
C LYS A 139 -8.48 -12.26 20.19
N ASP A 140 -7.16 -12.08 20.25
CA ASP A 140 -6.53 -10.77 20.10
C ASP A 140 -6.77 -10.13 18.72
N GLN A 141 -6.94 -10.95 17.67
CA GLN A 141 -7.24 -10.48 16.32
C GLN A 141 -8.69 -10.00 16.21
N VAL A 142 -9.64 -10.75 16.77
CA VAL A 142 -11.06 -10.41 16.75
C VAL A 142 -11.31 -9.12 17.53
N TYR A 143 -10.75 -8.98 18.73
CA TYR A 143 -10.86 -7.75 19.52
C TYR A 143 -10.27 -6.55 18.79
N GLY A 144 -9.02 -6.65 18.31
CA GLY A 144 -8.35 -5.53 17.64
C GLY A 144 -9.07 -5.08 16.37
N LEU A 145 -9.61 -6.04 15.61
CA LEU A 145 -10.32 -5.75 14.37
C LEU A 145 -11.70 -5.14 14.62
N ILE A 146 -12.48 -5.71 15.54
CA ILE A 146 -13.78 -5.15 15.94
C ILE A 146 -13.60 -3.74 16.51
N GLU A 147 -12.58 -3.52 17.35
CA GLU A 147 -12.30 -2.18 17.89
C GLU A 147 -11.94 -1.19 16.78
N SER A 148 -11.10 -1.60 15.81
CA SER A 148 -10.73 -0.71 14.69
C SER A 148 -11.92 -0.30 13.84
N VAL A 149 -12.90 -1.20 13.71
CA VAL A 149 -14.14 -0.98 12.97
C VAL A 149 -15.09 -0.05 13.72
N PHE A 150 -15.15 -0.16 15.05
CA PHE A 150 -16.00 0.67 15.90
C PHE A 150 -15.45 2.08 16.18
N GLN A 151 -14.22 2.36 15.74
CA GLN A 151 -13.61 3.70 15.79
C GLN A 151 -13.74 4.45 14.46
N GLU A 152 -14.38 3.87 13.44
CA GLU A 152 -14.58 4.52 12.15
C GLU A 152 -15.60 5.67 12.30
N GLU A 153 -15.12 6.91 12.27
CA GLU A 153 -15.96 8.11 12.26
C GLU A 153 -16.63 8.31 10.90
N GLY A 154 -17.90 8.74 10.88
CA GLY A 154 -18.57 9.22 9.65
C GLY A 154 -19.94 8.65 9.31
N SER A 155 -20.53 7.83 10.17
CA SER A 155 -21.88 7.29 9.93
C SER A 155 -22.98 8.33 10.13
N VAL A 156 -24.10 8.13 9.44
CA VAL A 156 -25.29 8.98 9.54
C VAL A 156 -26.01 8.72 10.87
N ARG A 157 -26.46 9.77 11.55
CA ARG A 157 -27.31 9.64 12.75
C ARG A 157 -28.57 8.83 12.44
N GLY A 158 -28.91 7.89 13.31
CA GLY A 158 -29.96 6.89 13.17
C GLY A 158 -29.59 5.66 12.36
N ALA A 159 -28.38 5.59 11.79
CA ALA A 159 -27.95 4.44 10.99
C ALA A 159 -27.56 3.25 11.87
N LEU A 160 -28.03 2.07 11.48
CA LEU A 160 -27.60 0.79 11.99
C LEU A 160 -26.67 0.12 10.99
N THR A 161 -25.44 -0.15 11.41
CA THR A 161 -24.45 -0.88 10.62
C THR A 161 -24.23 -2.24 11.25
N LEU A 162 -24.32 -3.29 10.45
CA LEU A 162 -23.96 -4.65 10.85
C LEU A 162 -22.59 -5.04 10.32
N TYR A 163 -21.91 -5.85 11.12
CA TYR A 163 -20.55 -6.29 10.88
C TYR A 163 -20.41 -7.81 10.91
N PRO A 164 -20.84 -8.53 9.84
CA PRO A 164 -20.64 -9.97 9.73
C PRO A 164 -19.15 -10.29 9.79
N ILE A 165 -18.77 -11.26 10.62
CA ILE A 165 -17.38 -11.73 10.71
C ILE A 165 -17.21 -12.85 9.69
N VAL A 166 -16.28 -12.70 8.75
CA VAL A 166 -16.11 -13.57 7.60
C VAL A 166 -14.68 -14.08 7.49
N TYR A 167 -14.50 -15.38 7.26
CA TYR A 167 -13.18 -15.95 7.03
C TYR A 167 -12.62 -15.54 5.65
N GLU A 168 -11.45 -14.91 5.62
CA GLU A 168 -10.80 -14.42 4.39
C GLU A 168 -10.64 -15.49 3.29
N GLN A 169 -10.39 -16.74 3.68
CA GLN A 169 -10.05 -17.80 2.74
C GLN A 169 -11.29 -18.44 2.08
N THR A 170 -12.43 -18.41 2.77
CA THR A 170 -13.63 -19.16 2.35
C THR A 170 -14.82 -18.25 2.06
N ASP A 171 -14.77 -16.97 2.45
CA ASP A 171 -15.88 -16.02 2.40
C ASP A 171 -17.12 -16.53 3.18
N ILE A 172 -16.91 -17.43 4.14
CA ILE A 172 -17.96 -17.98 5.00
C ILE A 172 -18.05 -17.14 6.27
N GLN A 173 -19.27 -16.75 6.65
CA GLN A 173 -19.54 -16.06 7.90
C GLN A 173 -19.32 -17.01 9.10
N ALA A 174 -18.59 -16.54 10.10
CA ALA A 174 -18.43 -17.21 11.37
C ALA A 174 -19.80 -17.41 12.03
N SER A 175 -19.97 -18.50 12.74
CA SER A 175 -21.15 -18.76 13.56
C SER A 175 -21.05 -18.11 14.94
N SER A 176 -22.19 -17.97 15.61
CA SER A 176 -22.26 -17.48 16.99
C SER A 176 -21.35 -18.25 17.96
N VAL A 177 -21.28 -19.58 17.80
CA VAL A 177 -20.46 -20.45 18.63
C VAL A 177 -18.98 -20.22 18.36
N GLU A 178 -18.58 -20.12 17.09
CA GLU A 178 -17.19 -19.82 16.72
C GLU A 178 -16.76 -18.44 17.25
N PHE A 179 -17.64 -17.44 17.18
CA PHE A 179 -17.39 -16.12 17.77
C PHE A 179 -17.19 -16.21 19.30
N LEU A 180 -18.11 -16.87 20.02
CA LEU A 180 -18.01 -17.02 21.48
C LEU A 180 -16.75 -17.79 21.90
N GLU A 181 -16.35 -18.80 21.14
CA GLU A 181 -15.10 -19.53 21.36
C GLU A 181 -13.88 -18.64 21.09
N SER A 182 -13.93 -17.79 20.07
CA SER A 182 -12.85 -16.86 19.74
C SER A 182 -12.53 -15.88 20.87
N ILE A 183 -13.56 -15.45 21.63
CA ILE A 183 -13.39 -14.52 22.75
C ILE A 183 -13.05 -15.24 24.07
N ASN A 184 -12.86 -16.57 24.03
CA ASN A 184 -12.74 -17.46 25.18
C ASN A 184 -13.92 -17.31 26.17
N SER A 185 -15.14 -17.27 25.65
CA SER A 185 -16.33 -17.15 26.47
C SER A 185 -16.56 -18.40 27.33
N GLU A 186 -16.91 -18.20 28.61
CA GLU A 186 -17.18 -19.28 29.56
C GLU A 186 -18.66 -19.75 29.53
N VAL A 187 -19.37 -19.49 28.42
CA VAL A 187 -20.74 -19.99 28.23
C VAL A 187 -20.84 -21.50 28.39
N SER A 188 -21.90 -21.94 29.07
CA SER A 188 -22.14 -23.36 29.28
C SER A 188 -22.28 -24.13 27.96
N ALA A 189 -21.83 -25.39 27.95
CA ALA A 189 -21.98 -26.26 26.78
C ALA A 189 -23.45 -26.47 26.37
N GLN A 190 -24.38 -26.42 27.32
CA GLN A 190 -25.81 -26.47 27.05
C GLN A 190 -26.28 -25.26 26.26
N PHE A 191 -25.76 -24.07 26.58
CA PHE A 191 -26.12 -22.85 25.87
C PHE A 191 -25.62 -22.87 24.43
N LYS A 192 -24.36 -23.28 24.21
CA LYS A 192 -23.79 -23.41 22.86
C LYS A 192 -24.60 -24.32 21.93
N ARG A 193 -25.31 -25.32 22.48
CA ARG A 193 -26.15 -26.26 21.70
C ARG A 193 -27.50 -25.67 21.28
N VAL A 194 -27.99 -24.65 21.97
CA VAL A 194 -29.29 -24.03 21.69
C VAL A 194 -29.15 -22.72 20.93
N LEU A 195 -27.94 -22.17 20.82
CA LEU A 195 -27.65 -21.02 19.98
C LEU A 195 -27.81 -21.37 18.49
N SER A 196 -28.50 -20.51 17.77
CA SER A 196 -28.50 -20.50 16.31
C SER A 196 -27.11 -20.10 15.82
N PRO A 197 -26.61 -20.63 14.68
CA PRO A 197 -25.35 -20.17 14.12
C PRO A 197 -25.38 -18.69 13.69
N ILE A 198 -26.58 -18.15 13.44
CA ILE A 198 -26.77 -16.75 13.02
C ILE A 198 -26.69 -15.83 14.24
N PHE A 199 -25.89 -14.77 14.12
CA PHE A 199 -25.78 -13.68 15.09
C PHE A 199 -25.38 -12.39 14.38
N ASP A 200 -25.70 -11.26 15.00
CA ASP A 200 -25.30 -9.95 14.52
C ASP A 200 -24.36 -9.28 15.52
N VAL A 201 -23.32 -8.66 14.98
CA VAL A 201 -22.50 -7.65 15.65
C VAL A 201 -22.82 -6.34 14.96
N GLY A 202 -23.10 -5.28 15.71
CA GLY A 202 -23.51 -4.03 15.10
C GLY A 202 -23.18 -2.79 15.90
N VAL A 203 -23.28 -1.66 15.20
CA VAL A 203 -23.21 -0.32 15.77
C VAL A 203 -24.47 0.43 15.38
N TYR A 204 -25.10 1.04 16.38
CA TYR A 204 -26.12 2.05 16.20
C TYR A 204 -25.49 3.43 16.41
N HIS A 205 -25.69 4.33 15.46
CA HIS A 205 -25.12 5.68 15.52
C HIS A 205 -26.21 6.68 15.88
N GLU A 206 -26.32 7.11 17.13
CA GLU A 206 -27.24 8.19 17.54
C GLU A 206 -26.46 9.51 17.67
N ASP A 207 -25.99 9.83 18.87
CA ASP A 207 -25.04 10.92 19.13
C ASP A 207 -23.58 10.39 19.19
N ALA A 208 -23.42 9.13 19.59
CA ALA A 208 -22.16 8.39 19.61
C ALA A 208 -22.37 6.97 19.02
N PRO A 209 -21.31 6.29 18.55
CA PRO A 209 -21.40 4.90 18.13
C PRO A 209 -21.63 3.98 19.33
N GLU A 210 -22.79 3.35 19.37
CA GLU A 210 -23.22 2.43 20.42
C GLU A 210 -23.23 1.01 19.89
N ARG A 211 -22.65 0.09 20.64
CA ARG A 211 -22.33 -1.25 20.13
C ARG A 211 -23.39 -2.22 20.61
N PHE A 212 -23.59 -3.31 19.88
CA PHE A 212 -24.41 -4.43 20.37
C PHE A 212 -24.04 -5.76 19.74
N PHE A 213 -24.44 -6.81 20.45
CA PHE A 213 -24.39 -8.20 20.01
C PHE A 213 -25.79 -8.79 20.12
N LEU A 214 -26.27 -9.38 19.03
CA LEU A 214 -27.59 -10.02 18.97
C LEU A 214 -27.42 -11.48 18.58
N PHE A 215 -27.83 -12.38 19.46
CA PHE A 215 -27.79 -13.82 19.24
C PHE A 215 -29.19 -14.37 19.06
N ALA A 216 -29.34 -15.36 18.18
CA ALA A 216 -30.56 -16.14 18.08
C ALA A 216 -30.45 -17.45 18.89
N THR A 217 -31.56 -17.90 19.47
CA THR A 217 -31.70 -19.16 20.19
C THR A 217 -32.90 -19.97 19.71
N THR A 218 -32.78 -21.29 19.84
CA THR A 218 -33.82 -22.28 19.51
C THR A 218 -34.58 -22.77 20.75
N ASN A 219 -34.11 -22.46 21.96
CA ASN A 219 -34.75 -22.88 23.20
C ASN A 219 -34.65 -21.81 24.29
N PHE A 220 -35.75 -21.10 24.52
CA PHE A 220 -35.83 -20.01 25.47
C PHE A 220 -35.47 -20.41 26.91
N ASP A 221 -36.06 -21.48 27.45
CA ASP A 221 -35.88 -21.86 28.86
C ASP A 221 -34.41 -22.20 29.18
N THR A 222 -33.75 -22.89 28.25
CA THR A 222 -32.33 -23.24 28.36
C THR A 222 -31.47 -21.99 28.27
N SER A 223 -31.77 -21.09 27.32
CA SER A 223 -31.05 -19.82 27.17
C SER A 223 -31.21 -18.92 28.38
N PHE A 224 -32.43 -18.73 28.89
CA PHE A 224 -32.69 -17.92 30.08
C PHE A 224 -31.87 -18.42 31.28
N SER A 225 -31.93 -19.72 31.55
CA SER A 225 -31.17 -20.34 32.66
C SER A 225 -29.66 -20.25 32.45
N ALA A 226 -29.19 -20.28 31.20
CA ALA A 226 -27.78 -20.15 30.88
C ALA A 226 -27.27 -18.70 31.00
N MET A 227 -28.06 -17.71 30.57
CA MET A 227 -27.72 -16.29 30.68
C MET A 227 -27.50 -15.88 32.14
N LEU A 228 -28.37 -16.35 33.04
CA LEU A 228 -28.21 -16.10 34.49
C LEU A 228 -26.90 -16.68 35.05
N LYS A 229 -26.46 -17.83 34.54
CA LYS A 229 -25.15 -18.40 34.95
C LYS A 229 -23.98 -17.62 34.34
N TRP A 230 -24.17 -17.10 33.12
CA TRP A 230 -23.15 -16.35 32.40
C TRP A 230 -22.89 -14.98 33.00
N GLU A 231 -23.82 -14.39 33.74
CA GLU A 231 -23.62 -13.13 34.51
C GLU A 231 -22.32 -13.11 35.32
N ALA A 232 -21.85 -14.28 35.79
CA ALA A 232 -20.61 -14.41 36.54
C ALA A 232 -19.35 -14.00 35.77
N THR A 233 -19.34 -14.04 34.43
CA THR A 233 -18.16 -13.71 33.61
C THR A 233 -18.47 -12.75 32.46
N MET A 234 -19.74 -12.63 32.08
CA MET A 234 -20.21 -11.89 30.91
C MET A 234 -19.66 -10.46 30.82
N TYR A 235 -19.71 -9.70 31.93
CA TYR A 235 -19.20 -8.33 31.91
C TYR A 235 -17.71 -8.28 31.53
N GLN A 236 -16.87 -9.15 32.09
CA GLN A 236 -15.43 -9.14 31.80
C GLN A 236 -15.12 -9.61 30.37
N GLU A 237 -15.92 -10.53 29.83
CA GLU A 237 -15.77 -11.03 28.47
C GLU A 237 -16.12 -9.95 27.43
N PHE A 238 -17.17 -9.17 27.71
CA PHE A 238 -17.67 -8.16 26.78
C PHE A 238 -17.15 -6.75 27.00
N ALA A 239 -16.70 -6.40 28.21
CA ALA A 239 -16.20 -5.07 28.53
C ALA A 239 -15.19 -4.51 27.52
N PRO A 240 -14.23 -5.29 26.99
CA PRO A 240 -13.31 -4.78 25.97
C PRO A 240 -14.01 -4.33 24.68
N PHE A 241 -15.13 -4.96 24.31
CA PHE A 241 -15.92 -4.56 23.13
C PHE A 241 -16.73 -3.29 23.34
N PHE A 242 -16.92 -2.86 24.58
CA PHE A 242 -17.71 -1.67 24.92
C PHE A 242 -16.83 -0.54 25.48
N GLY A 243 -15.49 -0.70 25.46
CA GLY A 243 -14.58 0.26 26.07
C GLY A 243 -14.74 0.39 27.60
N LEU A 244 -15.35 -0.61 28.25
CA LEU A 244 -15.64 -0.59 29.67
C LEU A 244 -14.42 -0.99 30.51
N PRO A 245 -14.22 -0.38 31.68
CA PRO A 245 -13.09 -0.69 32.53
C PRO A 245 -13.22 -2.11 33.12
N THR A 246 -12.17 -2.91 32.94
CA THR A 246 -11.99 -4.22 33.59
C THR A 246 -10.94 -4.17 34.71
N LYS A 247 -10.22 -3.05 34.84
CA LYS A 247 -9.17 -2.84 35.83
C LYS A 247 -9.31 -1.46 36.48
N ASP A 248 -8.89 -1.36 37.74
CA ASP A 248 -8.80 -0.08 38.45
C ASP A 248 -7.59 0.74 37.99
N ALA A 249 -7.47 1.97 38.50
CA ALA A 249 -6.36 2.87 38.18
C ALA A 249 -4.98 2.33 38.63
N GLN A 250 -4.96 1.32 39.49
CA GLN A 250 -3.77 0.63 39.98
C GLN A 250 -3.47 -0.67 39.21
N GLY A 251 -4.29 -0.99 38.20
CA GLY A 251 -4.15 -2.17 37.35
C GLY A 251 -4.69 -3.47 37.95
N ASN A 252 -5.36 -3.42 39.11
CA ASN A 252 -6.03 -4.60 39.68
C ASN A 252 -7.31 -4.89 38.90
N SER A 253 -7.65 -6.16 38.73
CA SER A 253 -8.93 -6.55 38.12
C SER A 253 -10.08 -5.98 38.94
N LEU A 254 -10.98 -5.26 38.28
CA LEU A 254 -12.30 -4.99 38.83
C LEU A 254 -13.01 -6.35 38.94
N GLY A 255 -13.67 -6.59 40.06
CA GLY A 255 -14.49 -7.79 40.22
C GLY A 255 -15.67 -7.79 39.23
N ASN A 256 -16.41 -8.89 39.18
CA ASN A 256 -17.62 -8.94 38.37
C ASN A 256 -18.70 -8.04 38.99
N PRO A 257 -19.32 -7.14 38.21
CA PRO A 257 -20.40 -6.33 38.72
C PRO A 257 -21.63 -7.18 39.04
N ILE A 258 -22.52 -6.61 39.85
CA ILE A 258 -23.79 -7.24 40.20
C ILE A 258 -24.84 -6.80 39.17
N PHE A 259 -25.51 -7.77 38.56
CA PHE A 259 -26.65 -7.51 37.68
C PHE A 259 -27.91 -7.24 38.49
N GLY A 260 -28.63 -6.18 38.11
CA GLY A 260 -29.94 -5.81 38.66
C GLY A 260 -31.04 -5.87 37.59
N ASP A 261 -32.29 -5.93 38.02
CA ASP A 261 -33.45 -5.94 37.11
C ASP A 261 -33.90 -4.52 36.76
N ARG A 262 -34.23 -4.29 35.49
CA ARG A 262 -34.87 -3.06 35.01
C ARG A 262 -35.76 -3.32 33.82
N LEU A 263 -36.86 -2.57 33.73
CA LEU A 263 -37.71 -2.56 32.54
C LEU A 263 -37.18 -1.50 31.55
N ILE A 264 -36.81 -1.93 30.34
CA ILE A 264 -36.32 -1.06 29.25
C ILE A 264 -37.11 -1.42 27.99
N ALA A 265 -37.65 -0.43 27.28
CA ALA A 265 -38.44 -0.64 26.06
C ALA A 265 -39.55 -1.72 26.21
N ASN A 266 -40.21 -1.78 27.38
CA ASN A 266 -41.23 -2.79 27.72
C ASN A 266 -40.72 -4.25 27.63
N ARG A 267 -39.45 -4.45 27.99
CA ARG A 267 -38.76 -5.74 28.11
C ARG A 267 -37.95 -5.78 29.40
N ASP A 268 -37.89 -6.95 30.01
CA ASP A 268 -37.05 -7.18 31.17
C ASP A 268 -35.58 -7.19 30.74
N ALA A 269 -34.78 -6.36 31.38
CA ALA A 269 -33.35 -6.23 31.14
C ALA A 269 -32.58 -6.43 32.43
N ARG A 270 -31.44 -7.09 32.31
CA ARG A 270 -30.47 -7.28 33.38
C ARG A 270 -29.36 -6.27 33.14
N ILE A 271 -29.19 -5.35 34.09
CA ILE A 271 -28.34 -4.17 33.94
C ILE A 271 -27.19 -4.18 34.94
N VAL A 272 -26.08 -3.58 34.55
CA VAL A 272 -24.99 -3.16 35.43
C VAL A 272 -25.02 -1.65 35.50
N ILE A 273 -24.96 -1.12 36.72
CA ILE A 273 -24.86 0.31 36.98
C ILE A 273 -23.49 0.69 37.54
N ASP A 274 -23.02 1.87 37.20
CA ASP A 274 -21.86 2.47 37.84
C ASP A 274 -22.22 3.07 39.22
N ARG A 275 -21.25 3.76 39.84
CA ARG A 275 -21.44 4.42 41.14
C ARG A 275 -22.32 5.67 41.08
N GLU A 276 -22.52 6.22 39.89
CA GLU A 276 -23.33 7.40 39.61
C GLU A 276 -24.78 7.02 39.30
N GLY A 277 -25.05 5.72 39.09
CA GLY A 277 -26.37 5.16 38.79
C GLY A 277 -26.65 5.07 37.29
N ASN A 278 -25.65 5.32 36.44
CA ASN A 278 -25.76 5.18 34.99
C ASN A 278 -25.70 3.69 34.61
N ILE A 279 -26.49 3.30 33.61
CA ILE A 279 -26.39 1.96 33.02
C ILE A 279 -25.15 1.95 32.13
N ILE A 280 -24.23 1.02 32.39
CA ILE A 280 -22.99 0.88 31.62
C ILE A 280 -22.92 -0.41 30.81
N PHE A 281 -23.80 -1.37 31.11
CA PHE A 281 -23.88 -2.65 30.44
C PHE A 281 -25.25 -3.27 30.70
N LEU A 282 -25.84 -3.91 29.72
CA LEU A 282 -27.11 -4.61 29.88
C LEU A 282 -27.26 -5.77 28.89
N TYR A 283 -28.11 -6.72 29.26
CA TYR A 283 -28.62 -7.70 28.33
C TYR A 283 -30.11 -7.94 28.53
N SER A 284 -30.78 -8.43 27.49
CA SER A 284 -32.19 -8.80 27.55
C SER A 284 -32.49 -9.95 26.60
N LEU A 285 -33.37 -10.86 27.01
CA LEU A 285 -34.03 -11.78 26.09
C LEU A 285 -35.23 -11.02 25.51
N LEU A 286 -35.07 -10.47 24.30
CA LEU A 286 -36.04 -9.56 23.69
C LEU A 286 -37.37 -10.26 23.37
N ASP A 287 -37.30 -11.56 23.11
CA ASP A 287 -38.42 -12.48 22.92
C ASP A 287 -37.94 -13.94 23.16
N GLN A 288 -38.68 -14.93 22.64
CA GLN A 288 -38.35 -16.35 22.79
C GLN A 288 -37.14 -16.82 21.97
N ALA A 289 -36.68 -16.01 21.01
CA ALA A 289 -35.68 -16.35 20.01
C ALA A 289 -34.46 -15.42 20.00
N HIS A 290 -34.52 -14.22 20.58
CA HIS A 290 -33.47 -13.21 20.45
C HIS A 290 -32.89 -12.77 21.79
N ILE A 291 -31.56 -12.71 21.87
CA ILE A 291 -30.80 -12.30 23.04
C ILE A 291 -29.92 -11.13 22.64
N LEU A 292 -30.12 -9.97 23.27
CA LEU A 292 -29.35 -8.75 23.05
C LEU A 292 -28.39 -8.51 24.20
N ILE A 293 -27.17 -8.10 23.87
CA ILE A 293 -26.17 -7.55 24.79
C ILE A 293 -25.71 -6.19 24.24
N THR A 294 -25.74 -5.15 25.06
CA THR A 294 -25.35 -3.78 24.69
C THR A 294 -24.92 -2.99 25.92
N ASP A 295 -24.31 -1.84 25.73
CA ASP A 295 -23.99 -0.86 26.77
C ASP A 295 -25.03 0.26 26.87
N ASN A 296 -25.98 0.35 25.93
CA ASN A 296 -26.89 1.49 25.85
C ASN A 296 -28.40 1.09 25.77
N PRO A 297 -29.28 1.68 26.61
CA PRO A 297 -30.73 1.47 26.54
C PRO A 297 -31.41 1.91 25.24
N GLU A 298 -30.93 2.97 24.59
CA GLU A 298 -31.46 3.50 23.33
C GLU A 298 -31.18 2.53 22.18
N THR A 299 -29.96 1.99 22.10
CA THR A 299 -29.64 0.88 21.20
C THR A 299 -30.58 -0.31 21.38
N MET A 300 -30.89 -0.70 22.63
CA MET A 300 -31.86 -1.77 22.89
C MET A 300 -33.25 -1.44 22.34
N GLN A 301 -33.72 -0.21 22.52
CA GLN A 301 -35.00 0.22 21.97
C GLN A 301 -34.99 0.12 20.42
N THR A 302 -33.96 0.63 19.76
CA THR A 302 -33.82 0.56 18.30
C THR A 302 -33.82 -0.88 17.79
N VAL A 303 -33.07 -1.78 18.45
CA VAL A 303 -33.03 -3.21 18.07
C VAL A 303 -34.41 -3.83 18.21
N VAL A 304 -35.14 -3.57 19.30
CA VAL A 304 -36.51 -4.06 19.50
C VAL A 304 -37.45 -3.54 18.41
N GLU A 305 -37.36 -2.26 18.06
CA GLU A 305 -38.17 -1.66 16.99
C GLU A 305 -37.90 -2.37 15.65
N ARG A 306 -36.64 -2.56 15.27
CA ARG A 306 -36.28 -3.22 14.00
C ARG A 306 -36.66 -4.70 13.93
N LEU A 307 -36.64 -5.42 15.06
CA LEU A 307 -37.12 -6.80 15.09
C LEU A 307 -38.63 -6.90 14.79
N ASN A 308 -39.41 -5.93 15.23
CA ASN A 308 -40.87 -5.92 15.05
C ASN A 308 -41.32 -5.53 13.64
N TYR A 309 -40.45 -4.90 12.83
CA TYR A 309 -40.76 -4.52 11.45
C TYR A 309 -40.56 -5.67 10.42
N ARG A 310 -40.35 -6.90 10.89
CA ARG A 310 -40.25 -8.10 10.06
C ARG A 310 -41.61 -8.72 9.68
#